data_AF-A0A7C7A985-F1
#
_entry.id   AF-A0A7C7A985-F1
#
_cell.length_a   1.000
_cell.length_b   1.000
_cell.length_c   1.000
_cell.angle_alpha   90.00
_cell.angle_beta   90.00
_cell.angle_gamma   90.00
#
_symmetry.space_group_name_H-M   'P 1'
#
loop_
_entity.id
_entity.type
_entity.pdbx_description
1 polymer ?
#
loop_
_entity_poly.entity_id
_entity_poly.type
_entity_poly.pdbx_seq_one_letter_code
_entity_poly.pdbx_strand_id
1 'polypeptide(L)'
;FVEIVSEGRKMPIDKVKELADGRIFTGRQALKVGLVDKLGDFYDAVDIAAKEAWIKGKPVLKYYTAPSPWSILFGSTAQSTLQERGLEILRVLFIDKWLLNSK
;
A
#
# COMPACT_ATOMS: atom_id res chain seq x y z
N PHE A 1 -21.13 2.80 13.04
CA PHE A 1 -20.91 1.39 12.66
C PHE A 1 -22.10 0.83 11.90
N VAL A 2 -23.30 0.78 12.49
CA VAL A 2 -24.51 0.21 11.87
C VAL A 2 -24.81 0.80 10.48
N GLU A 3 -24.76 2.12 10.32
CA GLU A 3 -25.00 2.79 9.02
C GLU A 3 -24.00 2.34 7.95
N ILE A 4 -22.70 2.34 8.25
CA ILE A 4 -21.64 1.90 7.33
C ILE A 4 -21.87 0.46 6.86
N VAL A 5 -22.24 -0.44 7.77
CA VAL A 5 -22.52 -1.84 7.44
C VAL A 5 -23.80 -1.97 6.61
N SER A 6 -24.84 -1.21 6.95
CA SER A 6 -26.09 -1.16 6.20
C SER A 6 -25.86 -0.71 4.76
N GLU A 7 -25.12 0.37 4.55
CA GLU A 7 -24.76 0.88 3.21
C GLU A 7 -23.88 -0.11 2.46
N GLY A 8 -22.79 -0.59 3.07
CA GLY A 8 -21.83 -1.49 2.44
C GLY A 8 -22.42 -2.84 2.04
N ARG A 9 -23.35 -3.37 2.84
CA ARG A 9 -24.03 -4.65 2.56
C ARG A 9 -25.40 -4.50 1.91
N LYS A 10 -25.87 -3.27 1.67
CA LYS A 10 -27.22 -2.97 1.19
C LYS A 10 -28.30 -3.67 2.04
N MET A 11 -28.10 -3.68 3.35
CA MET A 11 -28.95 -4.38 4.32
C MET A 11 -29.79 -3.35 5.10
N PRO A 12 -31.07 -3.60 5.41
CA PRO A 12 -31.87 -2.70 6.23
C PRO A 12 -31.23 -2.45 7.60
N ILE A 13 -31.28 -1.20 8.08
CA ILE A 13 -30.68 -0.78 9.35
C ILE A 13 -31.17 -1.65 10.52
N ASP A 14 -32.46 -1.99 10.56
CA ASP A 14 -33.03 -2.79 11.66
C ASP A 14 -32.43 -4.20 11.72
N LYS A 15 -32.19 -4.81 10.55
CA LYS A 15 -31.53 -6.12 10.47
C LYS A 15 -30.07 -6.03 10.91
N VAL A 16 -29.37 -4.96 10.54
CA VAL A 16 -27.99 -4.75 11.00
C VAL A 16 -27.94 -4.53 12.52
N LYS A 17 -28.91 -3.81 13.11
CA LYS A 17 -29.01 -3.64 14.57
C LYS A 17 -29.22 -4.96 15.30
N GLU A 18 -30.05 -5.86 14.76
CA GLU A 18 -30.24 -7.21 15.31
C GLU A 18 -28.94 -8.03 15.31
N LEU A 19 -28.13 -7.88 14.27
CA LEU A 19 -26.84 -8.57 14.13
C LEU A 19 -25.70 -7.90 14.91
N ALA A 20 -25.81 -6.60 15.21
CA ALA A 20 -24.77 -5.78 15.83
C ALA A 20 -24.89 -5.70 17.36
N ASP A 21 -25.10 -6.83 18.02
CA ASP A 21 -25.25 -6.93 19.48
C ASP A 21 -23.96 -7.34 20.22
N GLY A 22 -22.85 -7.42 19.49
CA GLY A 22 -21.52 -7.76 20.03
C GLY A 22 -21.18 -9.24 20.04
N ARG A 23 -22.08 -10.13 19.58
CA ARG A 23 -21.77 -11.55 19.43
C ARG A 23 -20.74 -11.78 18.32
N ILE A 24 -19.92 -12.82 18.51
CA ILE A 24 -18.93 -13.26 17.53
C ILE A 24 -19.58 -14.25 16.56
N PHE A 25 -19.34 -14.06 15.27
CA PHE A 25 -19.78 -14.97 14.21
C PHE A 25 -18.59 -15.76 13.66
N THR A 26 -18.79 -17.06 13.47
CA THR A 26 -17.90 -17.84 12.59
C THR A 26 -18.10 -17.42 11.15
N GLY A 27 -17.11 -17.64 10.28
CA GLY A 27 -17.24 -17.34 8.85
C GLY A 27 -18.49 -17.95 8.22
N ARG A 28 -18.83 -19.21 8.56
CA ARG A 28 -20.03 -19.89 8.05
C ARG A 28 -21.33 -19.22 8.51
N GLN A 29 -21.39 -18.75 9.76
CA GLN A 29 -22.56 -18.03 10.25
C GLN A 29 -22.66 -16.66 9.60
N ALA A 30 -21.54 -15.93 9.49
CA ALA A 30 -21.47 -14.64 8.82
C ALA A 30 -21.93 -14.72 7.36
N LEU A 31 -21.60 -15.81 6.65
CA LEU A 31 -22.07 -16.04 5.28
C LEU A 31 -23.60 -16.17 5.24
N LYS A 32 -24.18 -16.97 6.15
CA LYS A 32 -25.64 -17.20 6.21
C LYS A 32 -26.42 -15.92 6.47
N VAL A 33 -25.89 -15.02 7.30
CA VAL A 33 -26.54 -13.73 7.62
C VAL A 33 -26.19 -12.61 6.63
N GLY A 34 -25.28 -12.87 5.67
CA GLY A 34 -24.89 -11.90 4.63
C GLY A 34 -23.86 -10.87 5.07
N LEU A 35 -23.09 -11.14 6.12
CA LEU A 35 -22.00 -10.28 6.58
C LEU A 35 -20.70 -10.49 5.77
N VAL A 36 -20.55 -11.64 5.11
CA VAL A 36 -19.46 -11.96 4.19
C VAL A 36 -20.02 -12.55 2.89
N ASP A 37 -19.29 -12.40 1.79
CA ASP A 37 -19.77 -12.78 0.45
C ASP A 37 -19.44 -14.24 0.09
N LYS A 38 -18.28 -14.73 0.54
CA LYS A 38 -17.80 -16.07 0.23
C LYS A 38 -16.89 -16.58 1.35
N LEU A 39 -16.82 -17.90 1.50
CA LEU A 39 -15.79 -18.58 2.28
C LEU A 39 -14.65 -19.00 1.36
N GLY A 40 -13.42 -18.78 1.80
CA GLY A 40 -12.22 -19.14 1.08
C GLY A 40 -10.99 -18.81 1.91
N ASP A 41 -9.83 -19.05 1.31
CA ASP A 41 -8.55 -18.65 1.87
C ASP A 41 -8.04 -17.33 1.25
N PHE A 42 -6.78 -17.02 1.52
CA PHE A 42 -6.13 -15.84 0.98
C PHE A 42 -6.01 -15.87 -0.56
N TYR A 43 -5.72 -17.02 -1.14
CA TYR A 43 -5.53 -17.15 -2.59
C TYR A 43 -6.86 -17.05 -3.34
N ASP A 44 -7.95 -17.56 -2.76
CA ASP A 44 -9.30 -17.30 -3.26
C ASP A 44 -9.59 -15.79 -3.38
N ALA A 45 -9.21 -15.01 -2.36
CA ALA A 45 -9.40 -13.56 -2.37
C ALA A 45 -8.54 -12.86 -3.43
N VAL A 46 -7.29 -13.32 -3.61
CA VAL A 46 -6.38 -12.81 -4.65
C VAL A 46 -6.94 -13.08 -6.05
N ASP A 47 -7.44 -14.29 -6.30
CA ASP A 47 -7.98 -14.66 -7.61
C ASP A 47 -9.26 -13.88 -7.94
N ILE A 48 -10.14 -13.67 -6.95
CA ILE A 48 -11.33 -12.83 -7.11
C ILE A 48 -10.91 -11.39 -7.41
N ALA A 49 -9.98 -10.81 -6.65
CA ALA A 49 -9.51 -9.45 -6.88
C ALA A 49 -8.86 -9.28 -8.26
N ALA A 50 -8.05 -10.26 -8.70
CA ALA A 50 -7.44 -10.24 -10.02
C ALA A 50 -8.49 -10.31 -11.14
N LYS A 51 -9.54 -11.11 -10.95
CA LYS A 51 -10.67 -11.21 -11.87
C LYS A 51 -11.46 -9.90 -11.95
N GLU A 52 -11.77 -9.28 -10.82
CA GLU A 52 -12.48 -7.98 -10.78
C GLU A 52 -11.63 -6.84 -11.38
N ALA A 53 -10.31 -6.90 -11.24
CA ALA A 53 -9.36 -5.95 -11.82
C ALA A 53 -8.95 -6.27 -13.27
N TRP A 54 -9.51 -7.34 -13.87
CA TRP A 54 -9.27 -7.76 -15.26
C TRP A 54 -7.79 -8.04 -15.58
N ILE A 55 -7.04 -8.52 -14.60
CA ILE A 55 -5.62 -8.87 -14.75
C ILE A 55 -5.52 -10.19 -15.53
N LYS A 56 -4.72 -10.19 -16.60
CA LYS A 56 -4.43 -11.41 -17.38
C LYS A 56 -3.22 -12.13 -16.79
N GLY A 57 -3.36 -13.42 -16.50
CA GLY A 57 -2.30 -14.25 -15.95
C GLY A 57 -2.23 -14.20 -14.43
N LYS A 58 -1.09 -14.61 -13.85
CA LYS A 58 -0.91 -14.66 -12.39
C LYS A 58 -0.69 -13.26 -11.81
N PRO A 59 -1.47 -12.82 -10.81
CA PRO A 59 -1.26 -11.54 -10.16
C PRO A 59 0.05 -11.54 -9.37
N VAL A 60 0.80 -10.43 -9.44
CA VAL A 60 2.02 -10.24 -8.66
C VAL A 60 1.67 -9.60 -7.32
N LEU A 61 1.98 -10.29 -6.23
CA LEU A 61 1.72 -9.81 -4.88
C LEU A 61 2.87 -8.93 -4.38
N LYS A 62 2.55 -7.70 -3.92
CA LYS A 62 3.51 -6.81 -3.28
C LYS A 62 3.31 -6.82 -1.77
N TYR A 63 4.31 -7.28 -1.04
CA TYR A 63 4.31 -7.29 0.41
C TYR A 63 4.94 -6.00 0.94
N TYR A 64 4.17 -5.25 1.73
CA TYR A 64 4.68 -4.09 2.45
C TYR A 64 5.24 -4.57 3.78
N THR A 65 6.55 -4.82 3.83
CA THR A 65 7.24 -5.01 5.11
C THR A 65 7.47 -3.66 5.77
N ALA A 66 7.40 -3.61 7.11
CA ALA A 66 7.89 -2.45 7.84
C ALA A 66 9.36 -2.20 7.44
N PRO A 67 9.76 -0.94 7.20
CA PRO A 67 11.14 -0.63 6.88
C PRO A 67 12.04 -1.12 8.00
N SER A 68 13.15 -1.76 7.63
CA SER A 68 14.17 -2.22 8.59
C SER A 68 14.63 -1.02 9.43
N PRO A 69 14.84 -1.17 10.75
CA PRO A 69 15.37 -0.08 11.60
C PRO A 69 16.66 0.53 11.03
N TRP A 70 17.50 -0.29 10.40
CA TRP A 70 18.71 0.16 9.71
C TRP A 70 18.42 1.05 8.49
N SER A 71 17.35 0.77 7.72
CA SER A 71 16.97 1.60 6.58
C SER A 71 16.49 3.00 6.99
N ILE A 72 15.86 3.13 8.16
CA ILE A 72 15.45 4.43 8.73
C ILE A 72 16.69 5.20 9.20
N LEU A 73 17.62 4.51 9.88
CA LEU A 73 18.86 5.12 10.36
C LEU A 73 19.77 5.57 9.20
N PHE A 74 20.03 4.70 8.23
CA PHE A 74 20.93 4.96 7.11
C PHE A 74 20.27 5.69 5.93
N GLY A 75 18.94 5.77 5.89
CA GLY A 75 18.22 6.59 4.90
C GLY A 75 18.30 8.09 5.18
N SER A 76 18.57 8.48 6.44
CA SER A 76 18.65 9.87 6.87
C SER A 76 19.94 10.59 6.46
N THR A 77 21.01 9.85 6.12
CA THR A 77 22.35 10.41 5.87
C THR A 77 22.74 10.51 4.39
N ALA A 78 22.02 9.85 3.47
CA ALA A 78 22.38 9.87 2.04
C ALA A 78 21.94 11.13 1.29
N GLN A 79 20.97 11.89 1.81
CA GLN A 79 20.39 13.05 1.12
C GLN A 79 21.29 14.30 1.17
N SER A 80 22.13 14.45 2.21
CA SER A 80 22.94 15.68 2.39
C SER A 80 24.29 15.66 1.67
N THR A 81 24.83 14.50 1.30
CA THR A 81 26.20 14.39 0.75
C THR A 81 26.29 14.41 -0.79
N LEU A 82 25.17 14.30 -1.51
CA LEU A 82 25.18 14.32 -2.99
C LEU A 82 25.03 15.72 -3.60
N GLN A 83 24.59 16.72 -2.82
CA GLN A 83 24.41 18.08 -3.32
C GLN A 83 25.69 18.93 -3.23
N GLU A 84 26.56 18.68 -2.25
CA GLU A 84 27.80 19.45 -2.08
C GLU A 84 28.90 19.09 -3.10
N ARG A 85 28.91 17.85 -3.63
CA ARG A 85 29.97 17.40 -4.57
C ARG A 85 29.68 17.70 -6.03
N GLY A 86 28.42 17.90 -6.41
CA GLY A 86 28.04 18.18 -7.81
C GLY A 86 28.53 19.55 -8.31
N LEU A 87 28.58 20.54 -7.42
CA LEU A 87 28.98 21.91 -7.77
C LEU A 87 30.51 22.09 -7.84
N GLU A 88 31.28 21.37 -7.03
CA GLU A 88 32.75 21.39 -7.10
C GLU A 88 33.28 20.73 -8.38
N ILE A 89 32.64 19.66 -8.87
CA ILE A 89 33.03 19.02 -10.13
C ILE A 89 32.74 19.95 -11.33
N LEU A 90 31.62 20.68 -11.31
CA LEU A 90 31.32 21.70 -12.32
C LEU A 90 32.29 22.89 -12.25
N ARG A 91 32.72 23.31 -11.05
CA ARG A 91 33.71 24.37 -10.85
C ARG A 91 35.06 24.02 -11.48
N VAL A 92 35.58 22.82 -11.20
CA VAL A 92 36.86 22.34 -11.76
C VAL A 92 36.79 22.12 -13.28
N LEU A 93 35.66 21.63 -13.80
CA LEU A 93 35.53 21.35 -15.24
C LEU A 93 35.26 22.60 -16.11
N PHE A 94 34.58 23.63 -15.57
CA PHE A 94 34.17 24.80 -16.36
C PHE A 94 34.97 26.08 -16.10
N ILE A 95 35.43 26.35 -14.88
CA ILE A 95 36.08 27.65 -14.56
C ILE A 95 37.59 27.60 -14.87
N ASP A 96 38.29 26.54 -14.43
CA ASP A 96 39.74 26.43 -14.61
C ASP A 96 40.14 26.27 -16.09
N LYS A 97 39.30 25.58 -16.87
CA LYS A 97 39.51 25.39 -18.32
C LYS A 97 39.27 26.66 -19.14
N TRP A 98 38.38 27.55 -18.68
CA TRP A 98 38.10 28.82 -19.34
C TRP A 98 39.21 29.85 -19.10
N LEU A 99 39.80 29.88 -17.89
CA LEU A 99 40.89 30.80 -17.53
C LEU A 99 42.22 30.47 -18.22
N LEU A 100 42.47 29.21 -18.57
CA LEU A 100 43.70 28.77 -19.26
C LEU A 100 43.72 29.09 -20.77
N ASN A 101 42.59 29.47 -21.37
CA ASN A 101 42.46 29.67 -22.82
C ASN A 101 42.15 31.12 -23.23
N SER A 102 42.39 32.09 -22.33
CA SER A 102 42.09 33.53 -22.52
C SER A 102 43.35 34.41 -22.65
N LYS A 103 44.37 33.95 -23.37
CA LYS A 103 45.51 34.78 -23.82
C LYS A 103 45.72 34.62 -25.32
#